data_AF-A0A3D1DKQ4-F1
#
_entry.id   AF-A0A3D1DKQ4-F1
#
_cell.length_a   1.000
_cell.length_b   1.000
_cell.length_c   1.000
_cell.angle_alpha   90.00
_cell.angle_beta   90.00
_cell.angle_gamma   90.00
#
_symmetry.space_group_name_H-M   'P 1'
#
loop_
_entity.id
_entity.type
_entity.pdbx_description
1 polymer ?
#
loop_
_entity_poly.entity_id
_entity_poly.type
_entity_poly.pdbx_seq_one_letter_code
_entity_poly.pdbx_strand_id
1 'polypeptide(L)'
;MPGRKRIAAIVTEYFAGSHADVIVTKYLKGFPTDDGFQLPRVDLVSMYIDQPTEQDIGHAIAKEHDVPIFPSILTALTLGGEELAVDGVLLIGEHGEYPWNEKEQQLFPRKYFLEQICGVMATSGRSVPVFNDKHLSYNWHDAKWMYDRMSGLEAPLMAGSSLPVCWRKPWLEHEVGSTIDEAVAIGFSGLEIYGFHTLEVLQCMVERR
;
A
#
# COMPACT_ATOMS: atom_id res chain seq x y z
N MET A 1 -21.73 -6.18 -19.09
CA MET A 1 -20.85 -6.62 -17.98
C MET A 1 -21.03 -5.62 -16.86
N PRO A 2 -21.21 -6.03 -15.60
CA PRO A 2 -21.10 -5.07 -14.50
C PRO A 2 -19.77 -4.32 -14.65
N GLY A 3 -19.80 -2.99 -14.48
CA GLY A 3 -18.65 -2.14 -14.75
C GLY A 3 -17.39 -2.60 -14.00
N ARG A 4 -16.22 -2.52 -14.65
CA ARG A 4 -14.93 -2.78 -14.01
C ARG A 4 -14.79 -1.89 -12.78
N LYS A 5 -14.26 -2.45 -11.70
CA LYS A 5 -14.09 -1.72 -10.43
C LYS A 5 -13.06 -0.62 -10.62
N ARG A 6 -13.36 0.56 -10.10
CA ARG A 6 -12.51 1.75 -10.22
C ARG A 6 -11.65 1.89 -8.97
N ILE A 7 -10.37 2.19 -9.11
CA ILE A 7 -9.48 2.42 -7.96
C ILE A 7 -8.77 3.76 -8.10
N ALA A 8 -8.38 4.34 -6.96
CA ALA A 8 -7.47 5.49 -6.90
C ALA A 8 -6.11 5.06 -6.34
N ALA A 9 -5.03 5.71 -6.77
CA ALA A 9 -3.72 5.58 -6.14
C ALA A 9 -3.32 6.88 -5.42
N ILE A 10 -3.00 6.77 -4.14
CA ILE A 10 -2.56 7.86 -3.28
C ILE A 10 -1.10 7.56 -2.93
N VAL A 11 -0.17 8.35 -3.49
CA VAL A 11 1.26 8.07 -3.40
C VAL A 11 2.04 9.28 -2.89
N THR A 12 3.16 9.04 -2.20
CA THR A 12 4.07 10.11 -1.76
C THR A 12 4.95 10.59 -2.92
N GLU A 13 5.75 9.69 -3.50
CA GLU A 13 6.62 9.95 -4.65
C GLU A 13 6.53 8.87 -5.72
N TYR A 14 6.76 9.25 -6.98
CA TYR A 14 6.66 8.34 -8.12
C TYR A 14 7.84 8.50 -9.09
N PHE A 15 8.94 7.80 -8.82
CA PHE A 15 10.12 7.70 -9.68
C PHE A 15 10.40 6.24 -10.09
N ALA A 16 11.31 6.03 -11.05
CA ALA A 16 11.64 4.70 -11.55
C ALA A 16 12.18 3.78 -10.44
N GLY A 17 11.53 2.62 -10.24
CA GLY A 17 11.88 1.67 -9.18
C GLY A 17 11.36 2.02 -7.79
N SER A 18 10.59 3.11 -7.64
CA SER A 18 9.90 3.42 -6.38
C SER A 18 8.79 2.41 -6.10
N HIS A 19 8.31 2.37 -4.85
CA HIS A 19 7.14 1.55 -4.50
C HIS A 19 5.89 1.91 -5.32
N ALA A 20 5.70 3.19 -5.65
CA ALA A 20 4.63 3.61 -6.55
C ALA A 20 4.80 3.01 -7.95
N ASP A 21 6.02 2.98 -8.49
CA ASP A 21 6.27 2.37 -9.80
C ASP A 21 6.02 0.86 -9.79
N VAL A 22 6.55 0.12 -8.82
CA VAL A 22 6.41 -1.34 -8.83
C VAL A 22 4.97 -1.82 -8.56
N ILE A 23 4.11 -0.96 -7.99
CA ILE A 23 2.71 -1.29 -7.69
C ILE A 23 1.75 -0.60 -8.68
N VAL A 24 1.72 0.73 -8.71
CA VAL A 24 0.74 1.52 -9.47
C VAL A 24 0.91 1.30 -10.96
N THR A 25 2.15 1.27 -11.48
CA THR A 25 2.41 1.01 -12.90
C THR A 25 1.85 -0.36 -13.33
N LYS A 26 1.80 -1.35 -12.44
CA LYS A 26 1.23 -2.68 -12.77
C LYS A 26 -0.27 -2.65 -12.93
N TYR A 27 -0.98 -1.79 -12.20
CA TYR A 27 -2.41 -1.55 -12.41
C TYR A 27 -2.72 -0.77 -13.69
N LEU A 28 -1.73 -0.16 -14.33
CA LEU A 28 -1.85 0.51 -15.63
C LEU A 28 -1.40 -0.36 -16.80
N LYS A 29 -0.28 -1.06 -16.64
CA LYS A 29 0.37 -1.80 -17.73
C LYS A 29 0.05 -3.29 -17.69
N GLY A 30 -0.08 -3.89 -16.50
CA GLY A 30 -0.30 -5.32 -16.29
C GLY A 30 0.79 -5.99 -15.45
N PHE A 31 0.52 -7.24 -15.09
CA PHE A 31 1.31 -8.05 -14.17
C PHE A 31 2.02 -9.18 -14.93
N PRO A 32 3.36 -9.21 -14.98
CA PRO A 32 4.08 -10.40 -15.41
C PRO A 32 3.95 -11.47 -14.31
N THR A 33 3.48 -12.66 -14.67
CA THR A 33 3.32 -13.81 -13.75
C THR A 33 3.95 -15.06 -14.36
N ASP A 34 4.12 -16.12 -13.56
CA ASP A 34 4.63 -17.41 -14.04
C ASP A 34 3.74 -18.01 -15.14
N ASP A 35 2.43 -17.75 -15.09
CA ASP A 35 1.43 -18.17 -16.08
C ASP A 35 1.33 -17.21 -17.28
N GLY A 36 2.24 -16.24 -17.38
CA GLY A 36 2.28 -15.23 -18.43
C GLY A 36 1.78 -13.86 -17.99
N PHE A 37 1.44 -13.01 -18.97
CA PHE A 37 1.06 -11.63 -18.72
C PHE A 37 -0.42 -11.49 -18.38
N GLN A 38 -0.73 -10.93 -17.21
CA GLN A 38 -2.10 -10.70 -16.75
C GLN A 38 -2.46 -9.21 -16.80
N LEU A 39 -3.58 -8.89 -17.45
CA LEU A 39 -4.12 -7.53 -17.41
C LEU A 39 -4.82 -7.25 -16.06
N PRO A 40 -4.80 -5.99 -15.58
CA PRO A 40 -5.52 -5.60 -14.39
C PRO A 40 -7.02 -5.88 -14.53
N ARG A 41 -7.67 -6.32 -13.44
CA ARG A 41 -9.14 -6.55 -13.38
C ARG A 41 -9.93 -5.32 -12.91
N VAL A 42 -9.22 -4.23 -12.66
CA VAL A 42 -9.73 -2.95 -12.15
C VAL A 42 -9.15 -1.82 -13.00
N ASP A 43 -9.78 -0.65 -12.95
CA ASP A 43 -9.33 0.55 -13.66
C ASP A 43 -8.78 1.55 -12.66
N LEU A 44 -7.52 1.97 -12.84
CA LEU A 44 -6.97 3.12 -12.12
C LEU A 44 -7.53 4.39 -12.74
N VAL A 45 -8.40 5.09 -12.01
CA VAL A 45 -9.17 6.23 -12.57
C VAL A 45 -8.69 7.59 -12.05
N SER A 46 -7.86 7.60 -11.02
CA SER A 46 -7.31 8.83 -10.46
C SER A 46 -6.06 8.56 -9.63
N MET A 47 -5.24 9.60 -9.51
CA MET A 47 -4.06 9.60 -8.65
C MET A 47 -3.93 10.88 -7.84
N TYR A 48 -3.25 10.78 -6.71
CA TYR A 48 -2.67 11.89 -5.96
C TYR A 48 -1.19 11.59 -5.75
N ILE A 49 -0.33 12.59 -6.02
CA ILE A 49 1.12 12.52 -5.79
C ILE A 49 1.49 13.67 -4.86
N ASP A 50 2.03 13.36 -3.69
CA ASP A 50 2.34 14.34 -2.65
C ASP A 50 3.55 15.22 -2.99
N GLN A 51 4.64 14.58 -3.43
CA GLN A 51 5.94 15.21 -3.63
C GLN A 51 6.46 14.89 -5.03
N PRO A 52 5.94 15.54 -6.10
CA PRO A 52 6.55 15.41 -7.41
C PRO A 52 7.95 16.04 -7.39
N THR A 53 8.95 15.26 -7.81
CA THR A 53 10.36 15.69 -7.91
C THR A 53 10.81 15.75 -9.37
N GLU A 54 12.07 16.15 -9.62
CA GLU A 54 12.66 16.11 -10.96
C GLU A 54 12.74 14.68 -11.55
N GLN A 55 12.66 13.65 -10.70
CA GLN A 55 12.68 12.25 -11.09
C GLN A 55 11.27 11.67 -11.32
N ASP A 56 10.23 12.51 -11.21
CA ASP A 56 8.85 12.07 -11.37
C ASP A 56 8.59 11.46 -12.75
N ILE A 57 8.20 10.19 -12.73
CA ILE A 57 7.68 9.48 -13.91
C ILE A 57 6.15 9.38 -13.86
N GLY A 58 5.56 9.63 -12.68
CA GLY A 58 4.14 9.50 -12.42
C GLY A 58 3.28 10.34 -13.36
N HIS A 59 3.63 11.60 -13.59
CA HIS A 59 2.87 12.49 -14.49
C HIS A 59 2.90 12.03 -15.95
N ALA A 60 4.06 11.55 -16.41
CA ALA A 60 4.19 11.04 -17.77
C ALA A 60 3.37 9.77 -17.98
N ILE A 61 3.44 8.83 -17.03
CA ILE A 61 2.67 7.58 -17.04
C ILE A 61 1.17 7.87 -16.93
N ALA A 62 0.76 8.78 -16.04
CA ALA A 62 -0.62 9.21 -15.88
C ALA A 62 -1.21 9.70 -17.21
N LYS A 63 -0.46 10.55 -17.91
CA LYS A 63 -0.83 11.09 -19.22
C LYS A 63 -0.87 10.02 -20.31
N GLU A 64 0.07 9.07 -20.32
CA GLU A 64 0.10 7.95 -21.27
C GLU A 64 -1.17 7.09 -21.17
N HIS A 65 -1.75 6.97 -19.98
CA HIS A 65 -2.89 6.11 -19.67
C HIS A 65 -4.22 6.86 -19.44
N ASP A 66 -4.29 8.15 -19.76
CA ASP A 66 -5.47 8.99 -19.54
C ASP A 66 -5.99 8.99 -18.09
N VAL A 67 -5.08 8.89 -17.11
CA VAL A 67 -5.41 8.94 -15.68
C VAL A 67 -5.15 10.33 -15.12
N PRO A 68 -6.17 11.05 -14.62
CA PRO A 68 -5.97 12.36 -14.01
C PRO A 68 -5.23 12.27 -12.66
N ILE A 69 -4.27 13.18 -12.46
CA ILE A 69 -3.68 13.46 -11.15
C ILE A 69 -4.41 14.66 -10.55
N PHE A 70 -4.91 14.50 -9.32
CA PHE A 70 -5.66 15.50 -8.60
C PHE A 70 -4.80 16.18 -7.52
N PRO A 71 -5.10 17.45 -7.16
CA PRO A 71 -4.32 18.21 -6.19
C PRO A 71 -4.59 17.81 -4.73
N SER A 72 -5.56 16.93 -4.46
CA SER A 72 -5.86 16.46 -3.11
C SER A 72 -6.41 15.05 -3.10
N ILE A 73 -6.22 14.33 -2.00
CA ILE A 73 -6.80 13.00 -1.76
C ILE A 73 -8.32 13.05 -1.90
N LEU A 74 -8.98 14.08 -1.36
CA LEU A 74 -10.43 14.29 -1.51
C LEU A 74 -10.84 14.26 -2.98
N THR A 75 -10.24 15.12 -3.80
CA THR A 75 -10.62 15.25 -5.22
C THR A 75 -10.22 14.04 -6.06
N ALA A 76 -9.14 13.34 -5.70
CA ALA A 76 -8.77 12.06 -6.30
C ALA A 76 -9.83 10.99 -6.03
N LEU A 77 -10.34 10.90 -4.80
CA LEU A 77 -11.34 9.90 -4.41
C LEU A 77 -12.74 10.21 -4.91
N THR A 78 -13.09 11.49 -5.12
CA THR A 78 -14.40 11.91 -5.63
C THR A 78 -14.43 12.18 -7.13
N LEU A 79 -13.29 12.06 -7.82
CA LEU A 79 -13.12 12.46 -9.23
C LEU A 79 -13.56 13.92 -9.48
N GLY A 80 -13.29 14.80 -8.52
CA GLY A 80 -13.70 16.21 -8.53
C GLY A 80 -15.18 16.47 -8.17
N GLY A 81 -15.96 15.43 -7.87
CA GLY A 81 -17.31 15.54 -7.35
C GLY A 81 -17.39 15.66 -5.82
N GLU A 82 -18.58 15.44 -5.27
CA GLU A 82 -18.87 15.56 -3.83
C GLU A 82 -18.83 14.21 -3.09
N GLU A 83 -19.05 13.10 -3.79
CA GLU A 83 -19.16 11.76 -3.21
C GLU A 83 -18.02 10.84 -3.66
N LEU A 84 -17.71 9.83 -2.84
CA LEU A 84 -16.73 8.79 -3.16
C LEU A 84 -17.04 8.12 -4.50
N ALA A 85 -16.12 8.26 -5.46
CA ALA A 85 -16.32 7.80 -6.84
C ALA A 85 -15.50 6.55 -7.20
N VAL A 86 -14.70 6.02 -6.28
CA VAL A 86 -13.87 4.81 -6.48
C VAL A 86 -14.32 3.63 -5.62
N ASP A 87 -14.05 2.42 -6.07
CA ASP A 87 -14.35 1.13 -5.42
C ASP A 87 -13.20 0.58 -4.57
N GLY A 88 -12.04 1.25 -4.53
CA GLY A 88 -10.89 0.85 -3.72
C GLY A 88 -9.74 1.86 -3.80
N VAL A 89 -8.80 1.78 -2.87
CA VAL A 89 -7.66 2.71 -2.78
C VAL A 89 -6.35 1.95 -2.61
N LEU A 90 -5.36 2.31 -3.43
CA LEU A 90 -3.96 1.97 -3.21
C LEU A 90 -3.31 3.14 -2.45
N LEU A 91 -2.87 2.89 -1.22
CA LEU A 91 -2.16 3.84 -0.38
C LEU A 91 -0.68 3.47 -0.34
N ILE A 92 0.14 4.18 -1.09
CA ILE A 92 1.58 3.94 -1.22
C ILE A 92 2.35 5.06 -0.53
N GLY A 93 2.47 4.93 0.80
CA GLY A 93 3.12 5.91 1.67
C GLY A 93 4.61 5.67 1.86
N GLU A 94 5.40 5.58 0.80
CA GLU A 94 6.82 5.20 0.84
C GLU A 94 7.67 6.04 -0.12
N HIS A 95 8.90 6.39 0.30
CA HIS A 95 9.75 7.42 -0.30
C HIS A 95 9.21 8.84 -0.08
N GLY A 96 10.01 9.86 -0.41
CA GLY A 96 9.76 11.24 -0.07
C GLY A 96 10.61 11.77 1.08
N GLU A 97 10.66 13.09 1.13
CA GLU A 97 11.31 13.86 2.19
C GLU A 97 10.30 14.07 3.33
N TYR A 98 10.32 13.15 4.29
CA TYR A 98 9.57 13.23 5.54
C TYR A 98 10.51 13.34 6.74
N PRO A 99 10.08 13.99 7.85
CA PRO A 99 10.90 14.13 9.05
C PRO A 99 11.32 12.79 9.65
N TRP A 100 12.33 12.82 10.51
CA TRP A 100 12.79 11.68 11.29
C TRP A 100 12.59 11.96 12.78
N ASN A 101 12.30 10.92 13.56
CA ASN A 101 12.25 11.03 15.03
C ASN A 101 13.55 10.54 15.69
N GLU A 102 13.60 10.63 17.02
CA GLU A 102 14.73 10.22 17.86
C GLU A 102 15.05 8.71 17.82
N LYS A 103 14.15 7.91 17.25
CA LYS A 103 14.31 6.45 17.06
C LYS A 103 14.80 6.10 15.66
N GLU A 104 15.22 7.09 14.88
CA GLU A 104 15.63 6.93 13.48
C GLU A 104 14.51 6.34 12.61
N GLN A 105 13.26 6.67 12.93
CA GLN A 105 12.11 6.31 12.10
C GLN A 105 11.77 7.50 11.21
N GLN A 106 11.66 7.25 9.91
CA GLN A 106 11.11 8.22 8.97
C GLN A 106 9.59 8.28 9.12
N LEU A 107 9.05 9.48 9.31
CA LEU A 107 7.66 9.72 9.64
C LEU A 107 6.78 9.76 8.39
N PHE A 108 6.75 8.64 7.66
CA PHE A 108 5.95 8.49 6.45
C PHE A 108 4.45 8.76 6.73
N PRO A 109 3.72 9.42 5.81
CA PRO A 109 2.42 10.00 6.08
C PRO A 109 1.26 8.99 5.98
N ARG A 110 1.50 7.68 6.16
CA ARG A 110 0.49 6.62 5.97
C ARG A 110 -0.79 6.87 6.77
N LYS A 111 -0.66 7.20 8.06
CA LYS A 111 -1.81 7.56 8.91
C LYS A 111 -2.50 8.83 8.43
N TYR A 112 -1.74 9.85 8.05
CA TYR A 112 -2.28 11.14 7.60
C TYR A 112 -3.08 11.00 6.30
N PHE A 113 -2.58 10.21 5.35
CA PHE A 113 -3.31 9.91 4.12
C PHE A 113 -4.53 9.04 4.37
N LEU A 114 -4.40 8.00 5.21
CA LEU A 114 -5.54 7.15 5.58
C LEU A 114 -6.64 7.94 6.29
N GLU A 115 -6.28 8.93 7.12
CA GLU A 115 -7.26 9.80 7.77
C GLU A 115 -8.11 10.60 6.79
N GLN A 116 -7.49 11.13 5.74
CA GLN A 116 -8.22 11.81 4.66
C GLN A 116 -9.10 10.84 3.89
N ILE A 117 -8.60 9.65 3.54
CA ILE A 117 -9.37 8.58 2.89
C ILE A 117 -10.60 8.22 3.72
N CYS A 118 -10.42 8.00 5.02
CA CYS A 118 -11.50 7.69 5.96
C CYS A 118 -12.50 8.85 6.12
N GLY A 119 -12.03 10.10 6.00
CA GLY A 119 -12.88 11.29 5.98
C GLY A 119 -13.84 11.26 4.79
N VAL A 120 -13.34 10.99 3.59
CA VAL A 120 -14.17 10.89 2.37
C VAL A 120 -15.20 9.77 2.49
N MET A 121 -14.79 8.59 2.98
CA MET A 121 -15.71 7.47 3.19
C MET A 121 -16.84 7.82 4.16
N ALA A 122 -16.50 8.44 5.29
CA ALA A 122 -17.46 8.81 6.32
C ALA A 122 -18.47 9.85 5.80
N THR A 123 -18.00 10.89 5.10
CA THR A 123 -18.88 11.92 4.51
C THR A 123 -19.75 11.36 3.40
N SER A 124 -19.25 10.42 2.60
CA SER A 124 -20.00 9.80 1.50
C SER A 124 -20.95 8.69 1.95
N GLY A 125 -20.91 8.26 3.22
CA GLY A 125 -21.67 7.12 3.72
C GLY A 125 -21.32 5.79 3.04
N ARG A 126 -20.16 5.69 2.39
CA ARG A 126 -19.70 4.49 1.68
C ARG A 126 -18.24 4.19 1.99
N SER A 127 -17.99 2.93 2.33
CA SER A 127 -16.66 2.40 2.60
C SER A 127 -16.16 1.54 1.45
N VAL A 128 -14.85 1.56 1.22
CA VAL A 128 -14.18 0.74 0.18
C VAL A 128 -12.88 0.15 0.71
N PRO A 129 -12.40 -0.97 0.15
CA PRO A 129 -11.13 -1.56 0.56
C PRO A 129 -9.94 -0.62 0.34
N VAL A 130 -9.00 -0.63 1.29
CA VAL A 130 -7.71 0.07 1.18
C VAL A 130 -6.57 -0.96 1.26
N PHE A 131 -5.68 -0.91 0.28
CA PHE A 131 -4.38 -1.56 0.34
C PHE A 131 -3.33 -0.52 0.77
N ASN A 132 -2.76 -0.69 1.95
CA ASN A 132 -1.66 0.13 2.47
C ASN A 132 -0.35 -0.61 2.26
N ASP A 133 0.53 -0.06 1.43
CA ASP A 133 1.86 -0.63 1.21
C ASP A 133 2.71 -0.62 2.49
N LYS A 134 3.38 -1.75 2.77
CA LYS A 134 4.13 -2.05 4.00
C LYS A 134 3.28 -2.11 5.27
N HIS A 135 3.91 -1.98 6.44
CA HIS A 135 3.27 -1.86 7.74
C HIS A 135 2.38 -0.59 7.82
N LEU A 136 1.45 -0.56 8.78
CA LEU A 136 0.46 0.52 8.90
C LEU A 136 1.08 1.88 9.21
N SER A 137 1.86 1.99 10.29
CA SER A 137 2.53 3.23 10.69
C SER A 137 3.80 2.93 11.47
N TYR A 138 4.69 3.91 11.56
CA TYR A 138 5.96 3.82 12.28
C TYR A 138 5.79 3.74 13.82
N ASN A 139 4.58 3.94 14.34
CA ASN A 139 4.30 3.81 15.76
C ASN A 139 2.97 3.10 16.03
N TRP A 140 2.89 2.48 17.20
CA TRP A 140 1.73 1.69 17.63
C TRP A 140 0.44 2.51 17.75
N HIS A 141 0.51 3.74 18.25
CA HIS A 141 -0.68 4.56 18.47
C HIS A 141 -1.39 4.83 17.14
N ASP A 142 -0.63 5.25 16.13
CA ASP A 142 -1.16 5.52 14.80
C ASP A 142 -1.57 4.23 14.08
N ALA A 143 -0.77 3.16 14.17
CA ALA A 143 -1.13 1.87 13.58
C ALA A 143 -2.46 1.34 14.15
N LYS A 144 -2.65 1.43 15.47
CA LYS A 144 -3.90 1.04 16.13
C LYS A 144 -5.05 1.95 15.70
N TRP A 145 -4.81 3.27 15.63
CA TRP A 145 -5.82 4.21 15.14
C TRP A 145 -6.28 3.87 13.72
N MET A 146 -5.34 3.56 12.81
CA MET A 146 -5.63 3.18 11.42
C MET A 146 -6.52 1.93 11.37
N TYR A 147 -6.17 0.90 12.14
CA TYR A 147 -6.98 -0.32 12.25
C TYR A 147 -8.37 -0.05 12.82
N ASP A 148 -8.46 0.60 13.99
CA ASP A 148 -9.72 0.89 14.67
C ASP A 148 -10.63 1.74 13.76
N ARG A 149 -10.06 2.71 13.04
CA ARG A 149 -10.81 3.60 12.16
C ARG A 149 -11.38 2.86 10.96
N MET A 150 -10.58 2.03 10.28
CA MET A 150 -11.04 1.22 9.16
C MET A 150 -12.09 0.19 9.60
N SER A 151 -11.88 -0.44 10.77
CA SER A 151 -12.85 -1.35 11.37
C SER A 151 -14.16 -0.65 11.69
N GLY A 152 -14.13 0.56 12.26
CA GLY A 152 -15.33 1.34 12.58
C GLY A 152 -16.10 1.85 11.35
N LEU A 153 -15.43 1.94 10.20
CA LEU A 153 -16.06 2.21 8.91
C LEU A 153 -16.52 0.95 8.19
N GLU A 154 -16.30 -0.24 8.76
CA GLU A 154 -16.53 -1.54 8.11
C GLU A 154 -15.80 -1.64 6.75
N ALA A 155 -14.64 -0.98 6.63
CA ALA A 155 -13.83 -0.92 5.43
C ALA A 155 -12.72 -1.99 5.50
N PRO A 156 -12.57 -2.88 4.49
CA PRO A 156 -11.47 -3.82 4.47
C PRO A 156 -10.12 -3.10 4.37
N LEU A 157 -9.15 -3.54 5.18
CA LEU A 157 -7.80 -3.01 5.21
C LEU A 157 -6.80 -4.15 5.01
N MET A 158 -5.89 -4.00 4.05
CA MET A 158 -4.75 -4.89 3.84
C MET A 158 -3.46 -4.09 3.97
N ALA A 159 -2.51 -4.63 4.71
CA ALA A 159 -1.17 -4.09 4.90
C ALA A 159 -0.21 -5.23 5.20
N GLY A 160 1.09 -4.97 5.14
CA GLY A 160 2.13 -5.90 5.55
C GLY A 160 3.27 -6.04 4.55
N SER A 161 4.18 -6.94 4.89
CA SER A 161 5.30 -7.35 4.05
C SER A 161 4.81 -8.16 2.84
N SER A 162 5.50 -8.03 1.71
CA SER A 162 5.36 -8.96 0.58
C SER A 162 6.15 -10.26 0.78
N LEU A 163 7.09 -10.30 1.73
CA LEU A 163 7.95 -11.47 1.94
C LEU A 163 7.22 -12.73 2.42
N PRO A 164 6.15 -12.68 3.25
CA PRO A 164 5.36 -13.87 3.57
C PRO A 164 4.76 -14.58 2.36
N VAL A 165 4.59 -13.88 1.24
CA VAL A 165 4.02 -14.42 -0.01
C VAL A 165 5.05 -14.59 -1.13
N CYS A 166 6.35 -14.39 -0.86
CA CYS A 166 7.39 -14.57 -1.86
C CYS A 166 7.72 -16.06 -2.07
N TRP A 167 8.36 -16.38 -3.20
CA TRP A 167 8.89 -17.72 -3.42
C TRP A 167 9.97 -18.08 -2.38
N ARG A 168 9.98 -19.34 -1.98
CA ARG A 168 10.93 -19.89 -1.00
C ARG A 168 11.98 -20.75 -1.71
N LYS A 169 13.22 -20.70 -1.24
CA LYS A 169 14.32 -21.53 -1.74
C LYS A 169 15.24 -21.98 -0.60
N PRO A 170 15.27 -23.28 -0.23
CA PRO A 170 14.38 -24.34 -0.72
C PRO A 170 12.92 -24.07 -0.35
N TRP A 171 11.99 -24.70 -1.06
CA TRP A 171 10.59 -24.68 -0.65
C TRP A 171 10.44 -25.41 0.68
N LEU A 172 9.91 -24.73 1.69
CA LEU A 172 9.68 -25.27 3.03
C LEU A 172 8.40 -24.67 3.60
N GLU A 173 7.50 -25.53 4.07
CA GLU A 173 6.34 -25.17 4.88
C GLU A 173 6.22 -26.24 5.97
N HIS A 174 6.22 -25.81 7.24
CA HIS A 174 6.12 -26.72 8.37
C HIS A 174 4.67 -27.22 8.53
N GLU A 175 4.49 -28.47 8.95
CA GLU A 175 3.17 -28.96 9.36
C GLU A 175 2.70 -28.18 10.59
N VAL A 176 1.40 -27.90 10.68
CA VAL A 176 0.81 -27.22 11.83
C VAL A 176 1.08 -28.04 13.09
N GLY A 177 1.59 -27.40 14.15
CA GLY A 177 1.97 -28.09 15.39
C GLY A 177 3.40 -28.63 15.40
N SER A 178 4.21 -28.40 14.35
CA SER A 178 5.61 -28.80 14.33
C SER A 178 6.40 -28.13 15.45
N THR A 179 7.17 -28.92 16.21
CA THR A 179 8.11 -28.38 17.20
C THR A 179 9.25 -27.67 16.50
N ILE A 180 9.43 -26.38 16.79
CA ILE A 180 10.56 -25.56 16.34
C ILE A 180 11.23 -25.02 17.61
N ASP A 181 12.45 -25.50 17.89
CA ASP A 181 13.19 -25.09 19.09
C ASP A 181 13.76 -23.67 18.94
N GLU A 182 14.31 -23.37 17.77
CA GLU A 182 14.96 -22.09 17.46
C GLU A 182 14.70 -21.68 16.01
N ALA A 183 14.59 -20.38 15.77
CA ALA A 183 14.46 -19.81 14.43
C ALA A 183 15.16 -18.45 14.37
N VAL A 184 15.83 -18.19 13.25
CA VAL A 184 16.57 -16.95 13.00
C VAL A 184 16.21 -16.42 11.63
N ALA A 185 15.90 -15.12 11.54
CA ALA A 185 15.76 -14.40 10.29
C ALA A 185 16.80 -13.27 10.23
N ILE A 186 17.38 -13.06 9.05
CA ILE A 186 18.41 -12.04 8.82
C ILE A 186 17.82 -10.99 7.89
N GLY A 187 17.77 -9.76 8.38
CA GLY A 187 17.27 -8.59 7.66
C GLY A 187 18.37 -7.78 7.00
N PHE A 188 17.94 -6.77 6.26
CA PHE A 188 18.78 -5.73 5.67
C PHE A 188 18.29 -4.35 6.15
N SER A 189 19.16 -3.35 6.24
CA SER A 189 18.81 -1.95 6.52
C SER A 189 18.17 -1.68 7.91
N GLY A 190 17.54 -0.51 8.07
CA GLY A 190 17.01 0.02 9.33
C GLY A 190 15.83 -0.79 9.90
N LEU A 191 15.70 -0.76 11.22
CA LEU A 191 14.72 -1.56 11.97
C LEU A 191 13.28 -1.28 11.58
N GLU A 192 12.92 -0.02 11.32
CA GLU A 192 11.54 0.33 10.95
C GLU A 192 11.23 -0.02 9.49
N ILE A 193 12.08 0.46 8.58
CA ILE A 193 11.83 0.37 7.14
C ILE A 193 11.97 -1.06 6.59
N TYR A 194 12.81 -1.90 7.20
CA TYR A 194 13.07 -3.28 6.76
C TYR A 194 13.10 -4.32 7.88
N GLY A 195 13.26 -3.92 9.15
CA GLY A 195 13.22 -4.88 10.26
C GLY A 195 11.85 -5.55 10.38
N PHE A 196 10.74 -4.85 10.11
CA PHE A 196 9.41 -5.47 10.09
C PHE A 196 9.28 -6.58 9.04
N HIS A 197 9.90 -6.42 7.85
CA HIS A 197 9.93 -7.48 6.83
C HIS A 197 10.62 -8.75 7.37
N THR A 198 11.69 -8.57 8.13
CA THR A 198 12.44 -9.67 8.77
C THR A 198 11.60 -10.38 9.82
N LEU A 199 10.86 -9.61 10.63
CA LEU A 199 9.94 -10.14 11.62
C LEU A 199 8.79 -10.91 10.97
N GLU A 200 8.16 -10.37 9.92
CA GLU A 200 7.05 -11.03 9.22
C GLU A 200 7.48 -12.32 8.49
N VAL A 201 8.71 -12.37 7.95
CA VAL A 201 9.27 -13.61 7.40
C VAL A 201 9.47 -14.65 8.49
N LEU A 202 10.03 -14.26 9.63
CA LEU A 202 10.21 -15.19 10.74
C LEU A 202 8.86 -15.70 11.24
N GLN A 203 7.92 -14.78 11.46
CA GLN A 203 6.57 -15.07 11.93
C GLN A 203 5.85 -16.04 10.98
N CYS A 204 5.89 -15.80 9.66
CA CYS A 204 5.19 -16.67 8.70
C CYS A 204 5.73 -18.12 8.68
N MET A 205 6.98 -18.33 9.13
CA MET A 205 7.58 -19.66 9.24
C MET A 205 7.27 -20.35 10.57
N VAL A 206 7.10 -19.60 11.67
CA VAL A 206 7.05 -20.16 13.03
C VAL A 206 5.71 -20.02 13.75
N GLU A 207 4.80 -19.17 13.27
CA GLU A 207 3.55 -18.85 13.96
C GLU A 207 2.55 -20.02 14.01
N ARG A 208 2.71 -21.01 13.12
CA ARG A 208 1.87 -22.22 13.04
C ARG A 208 2.38 -23.42 13.85
N ARG A 209 3.33 -23.18 14.76
CA ARG A 209 3.79 -24.17 15.75
C ARG A 209 2.72 -24.52 16.78
#